data_AF-A0A9K3LQK4-F1
#
_entry.id   AF-A0A9K3LQK4-F1
#
_cell.length_a   1.000
_cell.length_b   1.000
_cell.length_c   1.000
_cell.angle_alpha   90.00
_cell.angle_beta   90.00
_cell.angle_gamma   90.00
#
_symmetry.space_group_name_H-M   'P 1'
#
loop_
_entity.id
_entity.type
_entity.pdbx_description
1 polymer ?
#
loop_
_entity_poly.entity_id
_entity_poly.type
_entity_poly.pdbx_seq_one_letter_code
_entity_poly.pdbx_strand_id
1 'polypeptide(L)'
;MKVTTPNFPPIRQLQEATSILHAIPPEIAQEVQDARNQFFLWFFGASGGAGIARSAFPRMFNQVRYIQSLKNVSPTRGEETIGLSPLCGYPQDLAVKDVEQVVNNPMSVEQIVKKYPVEGNFLTIKGYLAFSAFSRANQNANPAAVRAVFDTFAQSTDLSDPFVAQEKLDSYKEDVRRLNGALLKSKLTGYLSIASLLFLLGLADVIAFGHAKDGWFYYWTPEDGILNLPKFWI
;
A
#
# COMPACT_ATOMS: atom_id res chain seq x y z
N MET A 1 47.72 66.56 -49.06
CA MET A 1 46.95 65.36 -48.68
C MET A 1 46.91 65.27 -47.16
N LYS A 2 45.77 65.63 -46.54
CA LYS A 2 45.53 65.39 -45.11
C LYS A 2 44.78 64.07 -45.00
N VAL A 3 45.40 63.08 -44.37
CA VAL A 3 44.75 61.80 -44.03
C VAL A 3 43.95 62.03 -42.75
N THR A 4 42.64 62.16 -42.87
CA THR A 4 41.70 62.16 -41.74
C THR A 4 41.40 60.71 -41.37
N THR A 5 41.84 60.30 -40.18
CA THR A 5 41.52 59.01 -39.57
C THR A 5 40.02 58.91 -39.26
N PRO A 6 39.39 57.75 -39.50
CA PRO A 6 37.99 57.54 -39.15
C PRO A 6 37.80 57.49 -37.64
N ASN A 7 36.82 58.26 -37.17
CA ASN A 7 36.38 58.34 -35.79
C ASN A 7 35.54 57.10 -35.47
N PHE A 8 36.13 56.09 -34.83
CA PHE A 8 35.37 54.93 -34.34
C PHE A 8 34.62 55.32 -33.07
N PRO A 9 33.30 55.03 -32.98
CA PRO A 9 32.56 55.27 -31.75
C PRO A 9 33.15 54.44 -30.60
N PRO A 10 33.12 54.95 -29.36
CA PRO A 10 33.65 54.23 -28.22
C PRO A 10 32.88 52.92 -28.02
N ILE A 11 33.63 51.84 -27.80
CA ILE A 11 33.14 50.53 -27.36
C ILE A 11 32.53 50.71 -25.96
N ARG A 12 31.30 51.22 -25.90
CA ARG A 12 30.44 51.25 -24.71
C ARG A 12 29.11 50.59 -25.05
N GLN A 13 29.21 49.39 -25.61
CA GLN A 13 28.17 48.37 -25.52
C GLN A 13 28.86 47.02 -25.28
N LEU A 14 29.67 46.96 -24.22
CA LEU A 14 29.63 45.75 -23.41
C LEU A 14 28.30 45.85 -22.68
N GLN A 15 27.23 45.33 -23.30
CA GLN A 15 26.16 44.74 -22.52
C GLN A 15 26.89 43.87 -21.50
N GLU A 16 26.92 44.34 -20.25
CA GLU A 16 27.13 43.47 -19.12
C GLU A 16 26.07 42.40 -19.28
N ALA A 17 26.46 41.28 -19.88
CA ALA A 17 25.89 40.01 -19.54
C ALA A 17 26.25 39.82 -18.07
N THR A 18 25.51 40.53 -17.20
CA THR A 18 25.30 40.13 -15.83
C THR A 18 24.67 38.76 -15.97
N SER A 19 25.52 37.75 -16.06
CA SER A 19 25.26 36.48 -15.42
C SER A 19 24.92 36.87 -13.99
N ILE A 20 23.64 37.13 -13.74
CA ILE A 20 23.12 37.28 -12.39
C ILE A 20 23.31 35.87 -11.83
N LEU A 21 24.49 35.66 -11.25
CA LEU A 21 24.73 34.53 -10.38
C LEU A 21 23.70 34.74 -9.28
N HIS A 22 22.58 34.02 -9.36
CA HIS A 22 21.54 34.05 -8.34
C HIS A 22 22.12 33.31 -7.13
N ALA A 23 23.06 33.97 -6.46
CA ALA A 23 23.63 33.54 -5.21
C ALA A 23 22.52 33.65 -4.17
N ILE A 24 22.35 32.59 -3.39
CA ILE A 24 21.43 32.58 -2.27
C ILE A 24 21.86 33.69 -1.30
N PRO A 25 20.99 34.64 -0.94
CA PRO A 25 21.32 35.68 0.01
C PRO A 25 21.78 35.07 1.34
N PRO A 26 22.86 35.57 1.97
CA PRO A 26 23.40 35.00 3.19
C PRO A 26 22.38 34.96 4.34
N GLU A 27 21.38 35.84 4.32
CA GLU A 27 20.32 35.93 5.33
C GLU A 27 19.39 34.69 5.33
N ILE A 28 19.19 34.06 4.16
CA ILE A 28 18.33 32.87 4.01
C ILE A 28 19.11 31.59 3.75
N ALA A 29 20.44 31.66 3.70
CA ALA A 29 21.29 30.53 3.32
C ALA A 29 21.09 29.30 4.22
N GLN A 30 20.91 29.51 5.52
CA GLN A 30 20.63 28.45 6.49
C GLN A 30 19.25 27.83 6.25
N GLU A 31 18.21 28.64 6.05
CA GLU A 31 16.84 28.18 5.79
C GLU A 31 16.76 27.34 4.52
N VAL A 32 17.45 27.78 3.45
CA VAL A 32 17.56 27.05 2.19
C VAL A 32 18.27 25.70 2.40
N GLN A 33 19.34 25.67 3.19
CA GLN A 33 20.04 24.42 3.50
C GLN A 33 19.17 23.45 4.32
N ASP A 34 18.46 23.96 5.32
CA ASP A 34 17.56 23.17 6.14
C ASP A 34 16.38 22.63 5.31
N ALA A 35 15.82 23.45 4.41
CA ALA A 35 14.79 23.02 3.48
C ALA A 35 15.28 21.87 2.58
N ARG A 36 16.51 21.95 2.05
CA ARG A 36 17.09 20.85 1.25
C ARG A 36 17.24 19.56 2.06
N ASN A 37 17.69 19.66 3.31
CA ASN A 37 17.83 18.49 4.19
C ASN A 37 16.47 17.85 4.47
N GLN A 38 15.47 18.66 4.80
CA GLN A 38 14.11 18.19 5.01
C GLN A 38 13.53 17.57 3.75
N PHE A 39 13.70 18.19 2.58
CA PHE A 39 13.29 17.62 1.31
C PHE A 39 13.80 16.19 1.15
N PHE A 40 15.11 15.96 1.33
CA PHE A 40 15.66 14.62 1.16
C PHE A 40 15.11 13.61 2.16
N LEU A 41 14.92 14.01 3.42
CA LEU A 41 14.30 13.15 4.44
C LEU A 41 12.90 12.71 4.01
N TRP A 42 12.04 13.66 3.63
CA TRP A 42 10.66 13.39 3.26
C TRP A 42 10.54 12.68 1.91
N PHE A 43 11.31 13.11 0.91
CA PHE A 43 11.32 12.52 -0.42
C PHE A 43 11.80 11.06 -0.39
N PHE A 44 12.93 10.77 0.26
CA PHE A 44 13.40 9.40 0.34
C PHE A 44 12.51 8.53 1.24
N GLY A 45 11.99 9.07 2.34
CA GLY A 45 10.98 8.39 3.15
C GLY A 45 9.73 8.01 2.35
N ALA A 46 9.16 8.96 1.60
CA ALA A 46 8.03 8.75 0.71
C ALA A 46 8.34 7.72 -0.38
N SER A 47 9.51 7.82 -1.01
CA SER A 47 9.92 6.90 -2.08
C SER A 47 10.00 5.44 -1.61
N GLY A 48 10.50 5.20 -0.39
CA GLY A 48 10.54 3.88 0.23
C GLY A 48 9.13 3.33 0.49
N GLY A 49 8.24 4.17 1.04
CA GLY A 49 6.82 3.82 1.26
C GLY A 49 6.09 3.51 -0.05
N ALA A 50 6.32 4.31 -1.09
CA ALA A 50 5.77 4.08 -2.43
C ALA A 50 6.27 2.75 -3.03
N GLY A 51 7.54 2.38 -2.80
CA GLY A 51 8.10 1.09 -3.21
C GLY A 51 7.35 -0.10 -2.59
N ILE A 52 7.09 -0.04 -1.29
CA ILE A 52 6.29 -1.06 -0.59
C ILE A 52 4.87 -1.11 -1.17
N ALA A 53 4.23 0.05 -1.34
CA ALA A 53 2.87 0.16 -1.87
C ALA A 53 2.74 -0.46 -3.27
N ARG A 54 3.72 -0.21 -4.17
CA ARG A 54 3.77 -0.80 -5.52
C ARG A 54 3.83 -2.32 -5.51
N SER A 55 4.46 -2.92 -4.51
CA SER A 55 4.50 -4.39 -4.35
C SER A 55 3.23 -4.96 -3.70
N ALA A 56 2.60 -4.20 -2.81
CA ALA A 56 1.41 -4.62 -2.07
C ALA A 56 0.13 -4.52 -2.90
N PHE A 57 -0.09 -3.42 -3.62
CA PHE A 57 -1.34 -3.16 -4.34
C PHE A 57 -1.74 -4.25 -5.35
N PRO A 58 -0.84 -4.76 -6.21
CA PRO A 58 -1.21 -5.84 -7.14
C PRO A 58 -1.66 -7.10 -6.42
N ARG A 59 -1.03 -7.44 -5.29
CA ARG A 59 -1.40 -8.62 -4.48
C ARG A 59 -2.79 -8.46 -3.87
N MET A 60 -3.07 -7.29 -3.31
CA MET A 60 -4.39 -6.99 -2.74
C MET A 60 -5.48 -6.95 -3.81
N PHE A 61 -5.19 -6.36 -4.97
CA PHE A 61 -6.12 -6.33 -6.11
C PHE A 61 -6.43 -7.74 -6.61
N ASN A 62 -5.41 -8.59 -6.76
CA ASN A 62 -5.60 -9.99 -7.15
C ASN A 62 -6.41 -10.77 -6.10
N GLN A 63 -6.21 -10.51 -4.81
CA GLN A 63 -7.02 -11.10 -3.74
C GLN A 63 -8.49 -10.67 -3.82
N VAL A 64 -8.77 -9.39 -4.07
CA VAL A 64 -10.14 -8.90 -4.27
C VAL A 64 -10.76 -9.57 -5.50
N ARG A 65 -10.05 -9.63 -6.63
CA ARG A 65 -10.56 -10.33 -7.83
C ARG A 65 -10.81 -11.81 -7.57
N TYR A 66 -9.93 -12.46 -6.83
CA TYR A 66 -10.10 -13.85 -6.43
C TYR A 66 -11.38 -14.01 -5.58
N ILE A 67 -11.56 -13.22 -4.53
CA ILE A 67 -12.77 -13.27 -3.69
C ILE A 67 -14.05 -13.03 -4.51
N GLN A 68 -14.02 -12.03 -5.41
CA GLN A 68 -15.15 -11.74 -6.30
C GLN A 68 -15.44 -12.89 -7.28
N SER A 69 -14.41 -13.62 -7.72
CA SER A 69 -14.57 -14.79 -8.57
C SER A 69 -15.22 -15.98 -7.87
N LEU A 70 -15.30 -15.99 -6.53
CA LEU A 70 -15.95 -17.06 -5.75
C LEU A 70 -17.48 -16.95 -5.73
N LYS A 71 -18.05 -15.92 -6.36
CA LYS A 71 -19.50 -15.73 -6.45
C LYS A 71 -20.14 -16.91 -7.18
N ASN A 72 -21.14 -17.53 -6.54
CA ASN A 72 -21.92 -18.66 -7.08
C ASN A 72 -21.10 -19.86 -7.59
N VAL A 73 -19.86 -20.06 -7.12
CA VAL A 73 -19.00 -21.17 -7.59
C VAL A 73 -19.50 -22.54 -7.12
N SER A 74 -20.03 -22.61 -5.90
CA SER A 74 -20.61 -23.85 -5.35
C SER A 74 -22.03 -23.60 -4.84
N PRO A 75 -22.95 -24.58 -4.99
CA PRO A 75 -24.24 -24.50 -4.35
C PRO A 75 -24.07 -24.43 -2.84
N THR A 76 -24.82 -23.53 -2.21
CA THR A 76 -24.80 -23.40 -0.76
C THR A 76 -25.53 -24.56 -0.10
N ARG A 77 -25.04 -25.02 1.06
CA ARG A 77 -25.64 -26.13 1.82
C ARG A 77 -26.72 -25.69 2.80
N GLY A 78 -27.04 -24.41 2.88
CA GLY A 78 -28.04 -23.90 3.83
C GLY A 78 -28.69 -22.59 3.39
N GLU A 79 -29.87 -22.35 3.96
CA GLU A 79 -30.64 -21.11 3.75
C GLU A 79 -30.31 -20.04 4.81
N GLU A 80 -29.93 -20.45 6.03
CA GLU A 80 -29.53 -19.51 7.09
C GLU A 80 -28.14 -18.94 6.80
N THR A 81 -28.03 -17.61 6.81
CA THR A 81 -26.80 -16.90 6.52
C THR A 81 -26.19 -16.24 7.77
N ILE A 82 -24.88 -15.96 7.70
CA ILE A 82 -24.12 -15.35 8.79
C ILE A 82 -24.43 -13.85 8.96
N GLY A 83 -24.94 -13.19 7.91
CA GLY A 83 -25.22 -11.76 7.92
C GLY A 83 -23.96 -10.94 7.73
N LEU A 84 -23.09 -11.32 6.78
CA LEU A 84 -21.85 -10.60 6.52
C LEU A 84 -22.11 -9.12 6.16
N SER A 85 -21.34 -8.24 6.81
CA SER A 85 -21.34 -6.82 6.43
C SER A 85 -20.83 -6.65 4.99
N PRO A 86 -21.42 -5.75 4.18
CA PRO A 86 -20.89 -5.39 2.86
C PRO A 86 -19.42 -4.95 2.90
N LEU A 87 -18.97 -4.40 4.03
CA LEU A 87 -17.58 -3.98 4.23
C LEU A 87 -16.59 -5.16 4.27
N CYS A 88 -17.06 -6.39 4.46
CA CYS A 88 -16.21 -7.58 4.40
C CYS A 88 -15.66 -7.85 2.99
N GLY A 89 -16.26 -7.26 1.94
CA GLY A 89 -15.79 -7.37 0.55
C GLY A 89 -16.11 -8.69 -0.14
N TYR A 90 -16.98 -9.51 0.46
CA TYR A 90 -17.46 -10.77 -0.11
C TYR A 90 -18.62 -10.53 -1.08
N PRO A 91 -18.70 -11.27 -2.21
CA PRO A 91 -19.69 -11.04 -3.26
C PRO A 91 -21.11 -11.48 -2.90
N GLN A 92 -21.25 -12.31 -1.85
CA GLN A 92 -22.50 -12.85 -1.33
C GLN A 92 -22.32 -13.18 0.15
N ASP A 93 -23.43 -13.25 0.87
CA ASP A 93 -23.42 -13.74 2.25
C ASP A 93 -23.10 -15.24 2.30
N LEU A 94 -22.60 -15.72 3.43
CA LEU A 94 -22.22 -17.11 3.63
C LEU A 94 -23.29 -17.85 4.41
N ALA A 95 -23.63 -19.05 3.97
CA ALA A 95 -24.49 -19.92 4.75
C ALA A 95 -23.75 -20.48 5.97
N VAL A 96 -24.45 -20.58 7.10
CA VAL A 96 -23.91 -21.11 8.35
C VAL A 96 -23.35 -22.52 8.15
N LYS A 97 -24.10 -23.39 7.47
CA LYS A 97 -23.68 -24.79 7.20
C LYS A 97 -22.41 -24.91 6.35
N ASP A 98 -22.19 -23.97 5.43
CA ASP A 98 -20.98 -23.95 4.60
C ASP A 98 -19.76 -23.62 5.47
N VAL A 99 -19.90 -22.72 6.44
CA VAL A 99 -18.84 -22.36 7.38
C VAL A 99 -18.62 -23.44 8.43
N GLU A 100 -19.68 -24.03 8.98
CA GLU A 100 -19.60 -25.16 9.91
C GLU A 100 -18.83 -26.33 9.30
N GLN A 101 -19.02 -26.61 8.01
CA GLN A 101 -18.26 -27.65 7.32
C GLN A 101 -16.75 -27.38 7.34
N VAL A 102 -16.34 -26.12 7.18
CA VAL A 102 -14.91 -25.72 7.17
C VAL A 102 -14.34 -25.75 8.58
N VAL A 103 -15.09 -25.23 9.54
CA VAL A 103 -14.66 -25.08 10.94
C VAL A 103 -14.60 -26.45 11.65
N ASN A 104 -15.49 -27.38 11.28
CA ASN A 104 -15.50 -28.75 11.78
C ASN A 104 -14.61 -29.70 10.96
N ASN A 105 -13.55 -29.19 10.32
CA ASN A 105 -12.56 -30.04 9.68
C ASN A 105 -11.96 -31.01 10.73
N PRO A 106 -11.90 -32.32 10.45
CA PRO A 106 -11.37 -33.29 11.41
C PRO A 106 -9.87 -33.15 11.65
N MET A 107 -9.14 -32.46 10.76
CA MET A 107 -7.71 -32.22 10.90
C MET A 107 -7.44 -30.95 11.70
N SER A 108 -6.51 -31.01 12.66
CA SER A 108 -5.96 -29.80 13.28
C SER A 108 -5.13 -29.00 12.28
N VAL A 109 -4.89 -27.72 12.57
CA VAL A 109 -4.06 -26.86 11.70
C VAL A 109 -2.65 -27.44 11.52
N GLU A 110 -2.05 -27.98 12.57
CA GLU A 110 -0.75 -28.66 12.50
C GLU A 110 -0.77 -29.87 11.57
N GLN A 111 -1.84 -30.68 11.63
CA GLN A 111 -2.01 -31.82 10.72
C GLN A 111 -2.18 -31.37 9.27
N ILE A 112 -2.89 -30.26 9.03
CA ILE A 112 -3.04 -29.66 7.69
C ILE A 112 -1.68 -29.23 7.15
N VAL A 113 -0.89 -28.50 7.94
CA VAL A 113 0.46 -28.04 7.54
C VAL A 113 1.37 -29.22 7.20
N LYS A 114 1.33 -30.28 8.01
CA LYS A 114 2.13 -31.49 7.80
C LYS A 114 1.70 -32.30 6.57
N LYS A 115 0.39 -32.38 6.32
CA LYS A 115 -0.19 -33.18 5.21
C LYS A 115 -0.09 -32.45 3.87
N TYR A 116 -0.20 -31.14 3.87
CA TYR A 116 -0.16 -30.31 2.66
C TYR A 116 0.95 -29.25 2.75
N PRO A 117 2.23 -29.67 2.79
CA PRO A 117 3.33 -28.71 2.83
C PRO A 117 3.35 -27.87 1.54
N VAL A 118 3.71 -26.61 1.69
CA VAL A 118 3.88 -25.67 0.58
C VAL A 118 5.36 -25.35 0.46
N GLU A 119 5.98 -25.78 -0.63
CA GLU A 119 7.39 -25.55 -0.90
C GLU A 119 7.65 -24.12 -1.39
N GLY A 120 8.90 -23.66 -1.27
CA GLY A 120 9.32 -22.37 -1.80
C GLY A 120 8.92 -21.14 -0.98
N ASN A 121 8.35 -21.32 0.22
CA ASN A 121 8.05 -20.23 1.14
C ASN A 121 8.73 -20.46 2.50
N PHE A 122 9.51 -19.49 2.97
CA PHE A 122 10.26 -19.61 4.22
C PHE A 122 9.34 -19.82 5.43
N LEU A 123 8.20 -19.13 5.49
CA LEU A 123 7.28 -19.20 6.62
C LEU A 123 6.56 -20.55 6.68
N THR A 124 6.21 -21.13 5.52
CA THR A 124 5.59 -22.46 5.47
C THR A 124 6.58 -23.54 5.89
N ILE A 125 7.86 -23.40 5.56
CA ILE A 125 8.95 -24.27 6.08
C ILE A 125 9.05 -24.17 7.61
N LYS A 126 8.73 -23.01 8.19
CA LYS A 126 8.67 -22.80 9.64
C LYS A 126 7.35 -23.23 10.29
N GLY A 127 6.44 -23.85 9.53
CA GLY A 127 5.19 -24.40 10.05
C GLY A 127 3.99 -23.46 9.97
N TYR A 128 4.10 -22.32 9.29
CA TYR A 128 2.94 -21.44 9.08
C TYR A 128 1.93 -22.10 8.14
N LEU A 129 0.65 -21.89 8.44
CA LEU A 129 -0.46 -22.36 7.62
C LEU A 129 -0.60 -21.46 6.39
N ALA A 130 -0.46 -22.05 5.21
CA ALA A 130 -0.77 -21.38 3.95
C ALA A 130 -2.23 -21.57 3.54
N PHE A 131 -2.81 -20.56 2.87
CA PHE A 131 -4.17 -20.65 2.35
C PHE A 131 -4.36 -21.83 1.39
N SER A 132 -3.36 -22.12 0.55
CA SER A 132 -3.41 -23.26 -0.39
C SER A 132 -3.47 -24.61 0.34
N ALA A 133 -2.75 -24.77 1.46
CA ALA A 133 -2.84 -25.96 2.31
C ALA A 133 -4.22 -26.07 2.97
N PHE A 134 -4.72 -24.97 3.54
CA PHE A 134 -6.04 -24.90 4.16
C PHE A 134 -7.16 -25.19 3.15
N SER A 135 -7.04 -24.67 1.93
CA SER A 135 -7.99 -24.91 0.84
C SER A 135 -8.00 -26.36 0.39
N ARG A 136 -6.83 -27.02 0.28
CA ARG A 136 -6.74 -28.45 -0.04
C ARG A 136 -7.35 -29.32 1.05
N ALA A 137 -7.14 -28.95 2.32
CA ALA A 137 -7.76 -29.63 3.45
C ALA A 137 -9.30 -29.53 3.45
N ASN A 138 -9.86 -28.53 2.78
CA ASN A 138 -11.29 -28.25 2.70
C ASN A 138 -11.84 -28.29 1.26
N GLN A 139 -11.25 -29.10 0.38
CA GLN A 139 -11.59 -29.13 -1.05
C GLN A 139 -13.08 -29.45 -1.36
N ASN A 140 -13.77 -30.11 -0.44
CA ASN A 140 -15.18 -30.47 -0.59
C ASN A 140 -16.14 -29.41 0.00
N ALA A 141 -15.62 -28.31 0.55
CA ALA A 141 -16.40 -27.23 1.15
C ALA A 141 -16.60 -26.08 0.16
N ASN A 142 -17.53 -25.17 0.49
CA ASN A 142 -17.74 -23.97 -0.31
C ASN A 142 -16.47 -23.10 -0.29
N PRO A 143 -15.86 -22.81 -1.46
CA PRO A 143 -14.58 -22.08 -1.50
C PRO A 143 -14.68 -20.65 -0.95
N ALA A 144 -15.85 -20.01 -1.03
CA ALA A 144 -16.09 -18.70 -0.41
C ALA A 144 -16.04 -18.80 1.11
N ALA A 145 -16.64 -19.84 1.70
CA ALA A 145 -16.59 -20.09 3.14
C ALA A 145 -15.16 -20.42 3.60
N VAL A 146 -14.44 -21.26 2.85
CA VAL A 146 -13.03 -21.59 3.13
C VAL A 146 -12.17 -20.33 3.17
N ARG A 147 -12.33 -19.44 2.18
CA ARG A 147 -11.57 -18.19 2.13
C ARG A 147 -11.95 -17.23 3.25
N ALA A 148 -13.24 -17.12 3.57
CA ALA A 148 -13.72 -16.25 4.64
C ALA A 148 -13.22 -16.68 6.02
N VAL A 149 -13.28 -17.98 6.32
CA VAL A 149 -12.73 -18.53 7.56
C VAL A 149 -11.24 -18.21 7.66
N PHE A 150 -10.48 -18.48 6.59
CA PHE A 150 -9.05 -18.21 6.57
C PHE A 150 -8.73 -16.72 6.78
N ASP A 151 -9.44 -15.82 6.11
CA ASP A 151 -9.26 -14.36 6.21
C ASP A 151 -9.43 -13.81 7.64
N THR A 152 -10.13 -14.54 8.53
CA THR A 152 -10.34 -14.08 9.92
C THR A 152 -9.12 -14.23 10.82
N PHE A 153 -8.19 -15.12 10.48
CA PHE A 153 -6.97 -15.39 11.25
C PHE A 153 -5.69 -15.23 10.41
N ALA A 154 -5.82 -14.87 9.14
CA ALA A 154 -4.70 -14.56 8.27
C ALA A 154 -3.97 -13.30 8.78
N GLN A 155 -2.66 -13.42 9.03
CA GLN A 155 -1.79 -12.30 9.39
C GLN A 155 -1.23 -11.61 8.14
N SER A 156 -1.14 -12.37 7.05
CA SER A 156 -0.71 -11.96 5.73
C SER A 156 -1.73 -12.46 4.71
N THR A 157 -1.65 -12.00 3.45
CA THR A 157 -2.59 -12.35 2.39
C THR A 157 -2.90 -13.85 2.33
N ASP A 158 -1.91 -14.73 2.51
CA ASP A 158 -2.07 -16.18 2.36
C ASP A 158 -1.38 -17.01 3.45
N LEU A 159 -1.02 -16.39 4.58
CA LEU A 159 -0.31 -17.05 5.67
C LEU A 159 -0.91 -16.72 7.03
N SER A 160 -0.91 -17.70 7.91
CA SER A 160 -1.34 -17.55 9.30
C SER A 160 -0.44 -18.38 10.22
N ASP A 161 -0.27 -17.87 11.44
CA ASP A 161 0.31 -18.63 12.54
C ASP A 161 -0.61 -19.81 12.92
N PRO A 162 -0.08 -21.04 13.07
CA PRO A 162 -0.90 -22.22 13.29
C PRO A 162 -1.66 -22.19 14.62
N PHE A 163 -1.11 -21.58 15.67
CA PHE A 163 -1.76 -21.50 16.97
C PHE A 163 -2.93 -20.52 16.93
N VAL A 164 -2.72 -19.34 16.32
CA VAL A 164 -3.79 -18.34 16.13
C VAL A 164 -4.91 -18.91 15.27
N ALA A 165 -4.57 -19.61 14.19
CA ALA A 165 -5.55 -20.26 13.33
C ALA A 165 -6.37 -21.32 14.09
N GLN A 166 -5.71 -22.18 14.87
CA GLN A 166 -6.37 -23.22 15.65
C GLN A 166 -7.30 -22.63 16.72
N GLU A 167 -6.81 -21.66 17.49
CA GLU A 167 -7.61 -20.95 18.50
C GLU A 167 -8.87 -20.33 17.89
N LYS A 168 -8.74 -19.67 16.73
CA LYS A 168 -9.88 -19.07 16.04
C LYS A 168 -10.86 -20.11 15.53
N LEU A 169 -10.38 -21.19 14.90
CA LEU A 169 -11.24 -22.29 14.45
C LEU A 169 -12.01 -22.91 15.62
N ASP A 170 -11.35 -23.16 16.75
CA ASP A 170 -12.01 -23.70 17.93
C ASP A 170 -13.04 -22.72 18.50
N SER A 171 -12.74 -21.41 18.51
CA SER A 171 -13.71 -20.38 18.91
C SER A 171 -14.96 -20.32 18.02
N TYR A 172 -14.84 -20.69 16.74
CA TYR A 172 -15.94 -20.72 15.79
C TYR A 172 -16.73 -22.03 15.85
N LYS A 173 -16.15 -23.13 16.36
CA LYS A 173 -16.88 -24.37 16.64
C LYS A 173 -17.93 -24.16 17.73
N GLU A 174 -17.62 -23.28 18.69
CA GLU A 174 -18.58 -22.89 19.74
C GLU A 174 -19.70 -22.00 19.21
N ASP A 175 -19.34 -20.99 18.41
CA ASP A 175 -20.28 -20.04 17.83
C ASP A 175 -19.77 -19.48 16.50
N VAL A 176 -20.37 -19.96 15.41
CA VAL A 176 -20.03 -19.59 14.03
C VAL A 176 -20.29 -18.11 13.76
N ARG A 177 -21.23 -17.47 14.48
CA ARG A 177 -21.59 -16.06 14.24
C ARG A 177 -20.47 -15.10 14.65
N ARG A 178 -19.54 -15.54 15.51
CA ARG A 178 -18.31 -14.79 15.84
C ARG A 178 -17.45 -14.50 14.61
N LEU A 179 -17.57 -15.30 13.55
CA LEU A 179 -16.86 -15.12 12.29
C LEU A 179 -17.14 -13.74 11.66
N ASN A 180 -18.38 -13.24 11.72
CA ASN A 180 -18.74 -11.96 11.11
C ASN A 180 -17.95 -10.80 11.73
N GLY A 181 -17.91 -10.74 13.07
CA GLY A 181 -17.18 -9.71 13.80
C GLY A 181 -15.66 -9.81 13.57
N ALA A 182 -15.12 -11.04 13.55
CA ALA A 182 -13.70 -11.26 13.28
C ALA A 182 -13.31 -10.87 11.84
N LEU A 183 -14.12 -11.25 10.86
CA LEU A 183 -13.91 -10.93 9.46
C LEU A 183 -14.00 -9.42 9.20
N LEU A 184 -15.04 -8.76 9.75
CA LEU A 184 -15.21 -7.32 9.64
C LEU A 184 -14.03 -6.57 10.26
N LYS A 185 -13.60 -6.98 11.45
CA LYS A 185 -12.42 -6.40 12.12
C LYS A 185 -11.17 -6.55 11.28
N SER A 186 -10.90 -7.76 10.76
CA SER A 186 -9.74 -8.04 9.90
C SER A 186 -9.72 -7.15 8.65
N LYS A 187 -10.86 -7.04 7.95
CA LYS A 187 -10.99 -6.22 6.74
C LYS A 187 -10.89 -4.72 7.03
N LEU A 188 -11.53 -4.25 8.10
CA LEU A 188 -11.48 -2.84 8.50
C LEU A 188 -10.07 -2.43 8.88
N THR A 189 -9.35 -3.26 9.64
CA THR A 189 -7.93 -3.03 9.93
C THR A 189 -7.12 -2.93 8.64
N GLY A 190 -7.34 -3.84 7.68
CA GLY A 190 -6.69 -3.77 6.37
C GLY A 190 -6.96 -2.45 5.61
N TYR A 191 -8.23 -2.01 5.53
CA TYR A 191 -8.57 -0.75 4.88
C TYR A 191 -7.99 0.46 5.60
N LEU A 192 -8.01 0.49 6.93
CA LEU A 192 -7.41 1.56 7.72
C LEU A 192 -5.90 1.62 7.57
N SER A 193 -5.23 0.47 7.44
CA SER A 193 -3.79 0.42 7.15
C SER A 193 -3.47 1.01 5.78
N ILE A 194 -4.24 0.69 4.73
CA ILE A 194 -4.06 1.29 3.40
C ILE A 194 -4.34 2.79 3.43
N ALA A 195 -5.46 3.20 4.05
CA ALA A 195 -5.84 4.61 4.14
C ALA A 195 -4.77 5.42 4.87
N SER A 196 -4.25 4.89 5.98
CA SER A 196 -3.14 5.50 6.72
C SER A 196 -1.87 5.59 5.87
N LEU A 197 -1.53 4.53 5.14
CA LEU A 197 -0.37 4.54 4.25
C LEU A 197 -0.49 5.60 3.15
N LEU A 198 -1.64 5.67 2.48
CA LEU A 198 -1.90 6.66 1.43
C LEU A 198 -1.89 8.09 1.98
N PHE A 199 -2.48 8.29 3.15
CA PHE A 199 -2.48 9.58 3.83
C PHE A 199 -1.05 10.03 4.17
N LEU A 200 -0.25 9.17 4.79
CA LEU A 200 1.13 9.48 5.14
C LEU A 200 2.01 9.71 3.91
N LEU A 201 1.80 8.95 2.83
CA LEU A 201 2.52 9.13 1.57
C LEU A 201 2.17 10.48 0.94
N GLY A 202 0.87 10.82 0.86
CA GLY A 202 0.43 12.12 0.35
C GLY A 202 0.94 13.29 1.19
N LEU A 203 0.93 13.15 2.52
CA LEU A 203 1.50 14.15 3.42
C LEU A 203 3.01 14.33 3.18
N ALA A 204 3.75 13.23 3.08
CA ALA A 204 5.19 13.28 2.82
C ALA A 204 5.51 13.92 1.47
N ASP A 205 4.73 13.63 0.42
CA ASP A 205 4.90 14.25 -0.89
C ASP A 205 4.63 15.77 -0.85
N VAL A 206 3.58 16.21 -0.13
CA VAL A 206 3.27 17.64 0.03
C VAL A 206 4.39 18.36 0.78
N ILE A 207 4.88 17.79 1.88
CA ILE A 207 5.97 18.38 2.68
C ILE A 207 7.27 18.40 1.88
N ALA A 208 7.61 17.29 1.19
CA ALA A 208 8.77 17.23 0.32
C ALA A 208 8.68 18.31 -0.77
N PHE A 209 7.53 18.45 -1.42
CA PHE A 209 7.34 19.48 -2.45
C PHE A 209 7.49 20.90 -1.89
N GLY A 210 6.94 21.18 -0.70
CA GLY A 210 7.11 22.46 -0.02
C GLY A 210 8.59 22.79 0.23
N HIS A 211 9.34 21.83 0.79
CA HIS A 211 10.76 22.00 1.02
C HIS A 211 11.61 22.02 -0.26
N ALA A 212 11.18 21.35 -1.33
CA ALA A 212 11.80 21.48 -2.65
C ALA A 212 11.65 22.90 -3.20
N LYS A 213 10.45 23.48 -3.06
CA LYS A 213 10.17 24.88 -3.40
C LYS A 213 11.10 25.80 -2.61
N ASP A 214 11.15 25.68 -1.29
CA ASP A 214 11.96 26.58 -0.45
C ASP A 214 13.47 26.36 -0.64
N GLY A 215 13.92 25.13 -0.94
CA GLY A 215 15.33 24.79 -1.09
C GLY A 215 15.96 25.12 -2.45
N TRP A 216 15.18 25.04 -3.55
CA TRP A 216 15.69 25.24 -4.92
C TRP A 216 15.01 26.40 -5.66
N PHE A 217 13.83 26.81 -5.20
CA PHE A 217 12.98 27.83 -5.83
C PHE A 217 12.51 28.86 -4.79
N TYR A 218 13.43 29.33 -3.94
CA TYR A 218 13.10 30.22 -2.81
C TYR A 218 12.47 31.57 -3.22
N TYR A 219 12.70 32.01 -4.46
CA TYR A 219 12.12 33.23 -5.04
C TYR A 219 10.76 32.99 -5.70
N TRP A 220 10.30 31.74 -5.78
CA TRP A 220 9.10 31.37 -6.51
C TRP A 220 7.85 31.70 -5.70
N THR A 221 7.00 32.52 -6.30
CA THR A 221 5.73 32.95 -5.72
C THR A 221 4.58 32.14 -6.31
N PRO A 222 3.41 32.07 -5.63
CA PRO A 222 2.23 31.42 -6.20
C PRO A 222 1.79 32.00 -7.55
N GLU A 223 2.12 33.28 -7.81
CA GLU A 223 1.79 33.99 -9.05
C GLU A 223 2.61 33.52 -10.25
N ASP A 224 3.81 32.99 -10.01
CA ASP A 224 4.67 32.45 -11.06
C ASP A 224 4.12 31.15 -11.65
N GLY A 225 3.30 30.41 -10.88
CA GLY A 225 2.67 29.15 -11.28
C GLY A 225 3.59 27.92 -11.17
N ILE A 226 3.05 26.81 -10.65
CA ILE A 226 3.78 25.55 -10.36
C ILE A 226 4.46 24.90 -11.58
N LEU A 227 4.03 25.21 -12.80
CA LEU A 227 4.61 24.64 -14.03
C LEU A 227 5.57 25.60 -14.75
N ASN A 228 5.76 26.80 -14.22
CA ASN A 228 6.57 27.83 -14.86
C ASN A 228 8.03 27.65 -14.42
N LEU A 229 8.61 26.52 -14.82
CA LEU A 229 10.02 26.23 -14.59
C LEU A 229 10.84 27.37 -15.23
N PRO A 230 11.71 28.04 -14.47
CA PRO A 230 12.53 29.10 -15.02
C PRO A 230 13.33 28.58 -16.22
N LYS A 231 13.35 29.33 -17.32
CA LYS A 231 13.97 28.94 -18.60
C LYS A 231 15.45 28.51 -18.50
N PHE A 232 16.14 28.84 -17.40
CA PHE A 232 17.54 28.49 -17.20
C PHE A 232 17.77 27.04 -16.71
N TRP A 233 16.71 26.28 -16.43
CA TRP A 233 16.78 24.85 -16.08
C TRP A 233 16.54 23.90 -17.27
N ILE A 234 16.26 24.43 -18.46
CA ILE A 234 16.12 23.68 -19.73
C ILE A 234 17.38 23.90 -20.55
#